data_AF-A0AAE0HP08-F1
#
_entry.id   AF-A0AAE0HP08-F1
#
_cell.length_a   1.000
_cell.length_b   1.000
_cell.length_c   1.000
_cell.angle_alpha   90.00
_cell.angle_beta   90.00
_cell.angle_gamma   90.00
#
_symmetry.space_group_name_H-M   'P 1'
#
loop_
_entity.id
_entity.type
_entity.pdbx_description
1 polymer ?
#
loop_
_entity_poly.entity_id
_entity_poly.type
_entity_poly.pdbx_seq_one_letter_code
_entity_poly.pdbx_strand_id
1 'polypeptide(L)' 'MVLSRSSYYDNRNRQSAALIRARRPYLVKNAVVGLSISAFAIGIWAYTITAIGQDEFEDVKVPDVPVKPTSQGANK' A
#
# COMPACT_ATOMS: atom_id res chain seq x y z
N MET A 1 17.18 -13.02 44.71
CA MET A 1 15.92 -13.46 44.07
C MET A 1 15.86 -12.79 42.70
N VAL A 2 16.18 -13.50 41.62
CA VAL A 2 16.15 -12.92 40.26
C VAL A 2 14.70 -12.95 39.78
N LEU A 3 14.08 -11.78 39.63
CA LEU A 3 12.78 -11.64 38.99
C LEU A 3 12.95 -11.96 37.50
N SER A 4 12.61 -13.19 37.10
CA SER A 4 12.47 -13.54 35.69
C SER A 4 11.35 -12.67 35.10
N ARG A 5 11.73 -11.67 34.30
CA ARG A 5 10.78 -10.74 33.70
C ARG A 5 9.94 -11.52 32.68
N SER A 6 8.66 -11.70 32.96
CA SER A 6 7.74 -12.34 32.00
C SER A 6 7.69 -11.50 30.73
N SER A 7 8.35 -11.97 29.67
CA SER A 7 8.31 -11.32 28.36
C SER A 7 6.96 -11.63 27.68
N TYR A 8 6.50 -10.69 26.85
CA TYR A 8 5.30 -10.87 26.02
C TYR A 8 5.49 -11.91 24.91
N TYR A 9 6.73 -12.30 24.66
CA TYR A 9 7.11 -13.32 23.70
C TYR A 9 7.92 -14.41 24.40
N ASP A 10 7.66 -15.65 24.01
CA ASP A 10 8.44 -16.81 24.42
C ASP A 10 9.79 -16.84 23.66
N ASN A 11 10.74 -17.67 24.10
CA ASN A 11 12.07 -17.86 23.49
C ASN A 11 12.01 -18.26 22.00
N ARG A 12 10.85 -18.71 21.52
CA ARG A 12 10.56 -19.06 20.12
C ARG A 12 9.83 -17.93 19.36
N ASN A 13 9.84 -16.70 19.88
CA ASN A 13 9.08 -15.54 19.38
C ASN A 13 7.56 -15.77 19.26
N ARG A 14 7.02 -16.74 19.99
CA ARG A 14 5.57 -16.98 20.06
C ARG A 14 4.92 -16.01 21.03
N GLN A 15 3.72 -15.55 20.70
CA GLN A 15 2.95 -14.69 21.60
C GLN A 15 2.60 -15.44 22.88
N SER A 16 2.84 -14.83 24.04
CA SER A 16 2.44 -15.42 25.32
C SER A 16 0.92 -15.43 25.49
N ALA A 17 0.40 -16.34 26.32
CA ALA A 17 -1.04 -16.43 26.60
C ALA A 17 -1.62 -15.12 27.16
N ALA A 18 -0.81 -14.38 27.93
CA ALA A 18 -1.17 -13.06 28.45
C ALA A 18 -1.39 -12.04 27.32
N LEU A 19 -0.51 -12.04 26.32
CA LEU A 19 -0.60 -11.13 25.17
C LEU A 19 -1.82 -11.44 24.28
N ILE A 20 -2.09 -12.72 24.03
CA ILE A 20 -3.25 -13.15 23.24
C ILE A 20 -4.54 -12.67 23.90
N ARG A 21 -4.70 -12.87 25.21
CA ARG A 21 -5.89 -12.41 25.96
C ARG A 21 -6.06 -10.89 25.87
N ALA A 22 -4.98 -10.14 26.01
CA ALA A 22 -5.02 -8.68 25.90
C ALA A 22 -5.45 -8.19 24.51
N ARG A 23 -5.16 -8.95 23.44
CA ARG A 23 -5.49 -8.59 22.06
C ARG A 23 -6.86 -9.08 21.57
N ARG A 24 -7.46 -10.09 22.22
CA ARG A 24 -8.79 -10.63 21.89
C ARG A 24 -9.85 -9.55 21.59
N PRO A 25 -10.01 -8.48 22.41
CA PRO A 25 -11.07 -7.50 22.16
C PRO A 25 -10.81 -6.59 20.94
N TYR A 26 -9.56 -6.43 20.50
CA TYR A 26 -9.18 -5.52 19.42
C TYR A 26 -9.00 -6.20 18.07
N LEU A 27 -8.83 -7.53 18.04
CA LEU A 27 -8.60 -8.27 16.81
C LEU A 27 -9.76 -8.05 15.82
N VAL A 28 -11.00 -8.24 16.27
CA VAL A 28 -12.20 -8.05 15.43
C VAL A 28 -12.39 -6.58 15.08
N LYS A 29 -12.27 -5.67 16.06
CA LYS A 29 -12.48 -4.22 15.84
C LYS A 29 -11.48 -3.66 14.82
N ASN A 30 -10.21 -4.03 14.94
CA ASN A 30 -9.16 -3.58 14.03
C ASN A 30 -9.31 -4.23 12.65
N ALA A 31 -9.72 -5.50 12.57
CA ALA A 31 -9.99 -6.16 11.31
C ALA A 31 -11.14 -5.46 10.55
N VAL A 32 -12.23 -5.13 11.25
CA VAL A 32 -13.35 -4.39 10.66
C VAL A 32 -12.90 -3.03 10.16
N VAL A 33 -12.20 -2.24 10.98
CA VAL A 33 -11.71 -0.91 10.57
C VAL A 33 -10.74 -1.01 9.39
N GLY A 34 -9.80 -1.96 9.43
CA GLY A 34 -8.86 -2.20 8.35
C GLY A 34 -9.57 -2.56 7.04
N LEU A 35 -10.53 -3.50 7.10
CA LEU A 35 -11.33 -3.88 5.93
C LEU A 35 -12.15 -2.72 5.39
N SER A 36 -12.76 -1.90 6.25
CA SER A 36 -13.51 -0.72 5.83
C SER A 36 -12.63 0.28 5.08
N ILE A 37 -11.44 0.58 5.60
CA ILE A 37 -10.49 1.50 4.95
C ILE A 37 -10.01 0.92 3.62
N SER A 38 -9.66 -0.37 3.58
CA SER A 38 -9.22 -1.04 2.35
C SER A 38 -10.33 -1.06 1.29
N ALA A 39 -11.56 -1.39 1.68
CA ALA A 39 -12.71 -1.41 0.77
C ALA A 39 -13.00 -0.01 0.21
N PHE A 40 -12.90 1.02 1.05
CA PHE A 40 -13.07 2.41 0.62
C PHE A 40 -12.02 2.82 -0.42
N ALA A 41 -10.74 2.53 -0.15
CA ALA A 41 -9.65 2.85 -1.07
C ALA A 41 -9.78 2.10 -2.41
N ILE A 42 -10.07 0.79 -2.36
CA ILE A 42 -10.31 -0.03 -3.55
C ILE A 42 -11.53 0.49 -4.32
N GLY A 43 -12.59 0.89 -3.62
CA GLY A 43 -13.79 1.46 -4.22
C GLY A 43 -13.50 2.74 -4.99
N ILE A 44 -12.72 3.67 -4.41
CA ILE A 44 -12.28 4.88 -5.11
C ILE A 44 -11.44 4.51 -6.33
N TRP A 45 -10.45 3.63 -6.17
CA TRP A 45 -9.57 3.22 -7.27
C TRP A 45 -10.35 2.59 -8.44
N ALA A 46 -11.23 1.64 -8.14
CA ALA A 46 -12.05 0.96 -9.14
C ALA A 46 -13.02 1.94 -9.82
N TYR A 47 -13.70 2.79 -9.04
CA TYR A 47 -14.56 3.82 -9.58
C TYR A 47 -13.80 4.74 -10.52
N THR A 48 -12.61 5.20 -10.11
CA THR A 48 -11.76 6.11 -10.89
C THR A 48 -11.40 5.51 -12.24
N ILE A 49 -10.99 4.24 -12.31
CA ILE A 49 -10.66 3.58 -13.58
C ILE A 49 -11.88 3.47 -14.50
N THR A 50 -13.07 3.24 -13.96
CA THR A 50 -14.29 3.09 -14.76
C THR A 50 -14.95 4.41 -15.15
N ALA A 51 -14.86 5.42 -14.29
CA ALA A 51 -15.56 6.69 -14.43
C ALA A 51 -14.72 7.71 -15.20
N ILE A 52 -13.40 7.66 -15.06
CA ILE A 52 -12.50 8.40 -15.92
C ILE A 52 -12.32 7.55 -17.17
N GLY A 53 -12.98 7.93 -18.25
CA GLY A 53 -12.77 7.33 -19.56
C GLY A 53 -11.27 7.32 -19.85
N GLN A 54 -10.73 6.12 -20.07
CA GLN A 54 -9.35 5.98 -20.47
C GLN A 54 -9.19 6.70 -21.80
N ASP A 55 -8.23 7.61 -21.87
CA ASP A 55 -8.00 8.42 -23.06
C ASP A 55 -7.49 7.50 -24.18
N GLU A 56 -8.19 7.51 -25.31
CA GLU A 56 -7.81 6.76 -26.51
C GLU A 56 -6.74 7.59 -27.21
N PHE A 57 -5.47 7.33 -26.91
CA PHE A 57 -4.30 8.05 -27.46
C PHE A 57 -4.09 7.83 -28.97
N GLU A 58 -5.16 7.69 -29.75
CA GLU A 58 -5.14 7.46 -31.20
C GLU A 58 -4.61 8.68 -31.97
N ASP A 59 -4.73 9.89 -31.40
CA ASP A 59 -4.23 11.13 -32.00
C ASP A 59 -2.72 11.36 -31.75
N VAL A 60 -2.13 10.65 -30.79
CA VAL A 60 -0.71 10.70 -30.46
C VAL A 60 0.09 9.78 -31.39
N LYS A 61 0.63 10.37 -32.46
CA LYS A 61 1.55 9.68 -33.38
C LYS A 61 2.88 9.41 -32.69
N VAL A 62 3.15 8.17 -32.31
CA VAL A 62 4.44 7.76 -31.74
C VAL A 62 5.46 7.64 -32.88
N PRO A 63 6.56 8.41 -32.86
CA PRO A 63 7.62 8.26 -33.86
C PRO A 63 8.33 6.91 -33.71
N ASP A 64 8.56 6.21 -34.82
CA ASP A 64 9.27 4.91 -34.84
C ASP A 64 10.73 5.00 -34.33
N VAL A 65 11.28 6.21 -34.25
CA VAL A 65 12.65 6.46 -33.82
C VAL A 65 12.66 7.50 -32.70
N PRO A 66 13.33 7.22 -31.56
CA PRO A 66 13.50 8.21 -30.51
C PRO A 66 14.09 9.50 -31.07
N VAL A 67 13.39 10.62 -30.83
CA VAL A 67 13.86 11.94 -31.26
C VAL A 67 15.20 12.21 -30.58
N LYS A 68 16.27 12.31 -31.36
CA LYS A 68 17.58 12.69 -30.84
C LYS A 68 17.48 14.13 -30.33
N PRO A 69 17.86 14.43 -29.08
CA PRO A 69 17.84 15.79 -28.58
C PRO A 69 18.77 16.64 -29.45
N THR A 70 18.20 17.61 -30.16
CA THR A 70 18.96 18.56 -30.97
C THR A 70 19.77 19.43 -30.02
N SER A 71 21.10 19.34 -30.11
CA SER A 71 22.04 20.28 -29.49
C SER A 71 21.94 21.66 -30.16
N GLN A 72 20.81 22.34 -29.99
CA GLN A 72 20.61 23.72 -30.41
C GLN A 72 20.99 24.66 -29.27
N GLY A 73 22.30 24.87 -29.15
CA GLY A 73 22.90 25.81 -28.20
C GLY A 73 24.31 26.24 -28.56
N ALA A 74 24.76 26.01 -29.80
CA ALA A 74 26.02 26.52 -30.31
C ALA A 74 25.70 27.52 -31.42
N ASN A 75 26.18 28.76 -31.26
CA ASN A 75 26.09 29.91 -32.17
C ASN A 75 24.95 30.90 -31.87
N LYS A 76 25.16 31.71 -30.82
CA LYS A 76 24.86 33.14 -30.86
C LYS A 76 26.14 33.90 -30.52
#